data_AF-A0A4U0VGW1-F1
#
_entry.id   AF-A0A4U0VGW1-F1
#
_cell.length_a   1.000
_cell.length_b   1.000
_cell.length_c   1.000
_cell.angle_alpha   90.00
_cell.angle_beta   90.00
_cell.angle_gamma   90.00
#
_symmetry.space_group_name_H-M   'P 1'
#
loop_
_entity.id
_entity.type
_entity.pdbx_description
1 polymer ?
#
loop_
_entity_poly.entity_id
_entity_poly.type
_entity_poly.pdbx_seq_one_letter_code
_entity_poly.pdbx_strand_id
1 'polypeptide(L)'
;MSAHHLFASHAGPNSTRRPSQPTNQITNARPGLIAFLPNTAVIDRQSQPWVSARTGNHPVCILGLLDNGRTACCAQLTSFGDSTLETKYQSSSALAVMQQIYLPIQHAKSTYPRAPSVLRLDNNQQMVKQTYVNTAAWFMIKTTELTSMRSINGGLDTTSIDKLHHALEQLVKGQTSMPVRTPSSPLMPLHCRKWTLTDLGISPASPPNLTPVQKAQIHQQLAKKKMNAAAKPFSPRVSLGPVPTTPLASISHNVTRCAPSQKRSNGIVKTTSSWARVAALA
;
A
#
# COMPACT_ATOMS: atom_id res chain seq x y z
N MET A 1 22.94 37.31 -80.02
CA MET A 1 23.03 35.87 -79.71
C MET A 1 22.60 35.68 -78.26
N SER A 2 21.52 34.91 -78.04
CA SER A 2 21.10 34.11 -76.84
C SER A 2 21.33 34.65 -75.42
N ALA A 3 20.51 34.39 -74.39
CA ALA A 3 19.16 33.88 -74.18
C ALA A 3 18.89 34.00 -72.65
N HIS A 4 17.61 34.04 -72.26
CA HIS A 4 17.11 33.99 -70.88
C HIS A 4 17.58 32.75 -70.07
N HIS A 5 17.70 32.85 -68.73
CA HIS A 5 16.98 31.97 -67.79
C HIS A 5 17.08 32.39 -66.30
N LEU A 6 15.93 32.27 -65.62
CA LEU A 6 15.64 32.37 -64.17
C LEU A 6 16.23 31.22 -63.33
N PHE A 7 16.33 31.41 -61.99
CA PHE A 7 15.87 30.54 -60.86
C PHE A 7 16.45 31.13 -59.55
N ALA A 8 15.68 31.78 -58.67
CA ALA A 8 14.67 31.31 -57.70
C ALA A 8 15.24 30.62 -56.45
N SER A 9 14.81 31.17 -55.31
CA SER A 9 15.08 30.78 -53.93
C SER A 9 14.70 29.34 -53.59
N HIS A 10 15.57 28.65 -52.82
CA HIS A 10 15.18 27.50 -52.00
C HIS A 10 15.62 27.71 -50.56
N ALA A 11 14.65 28.14 -49.74
CA ALA A 11 14.65 27.94 -48.31
C ALA A 11 14.58 26.42 -48.03
N GLY A 12 15.60 25.90 -47.35
CA GLY A 12 15.60 24.52 -46.87
C GLY A 12 14.50 24.31 -45.81
N PRO A 13 13.93 23.10 -45.74
CA PRO A 13 12.75 22.84 -44.92
C PRO A 13 13.09 22.90 -43.43
N ASN A 14 12.28 23.67 -42.71
CA ASN A 14 12.15 23.61 -41.25
C ASN A 14 11.99 22.15 -40.82
N SER A 15 13.05 21.59 -40.23
CA SER A 15 12.97 20.36 -39.46
C SER A 15 12.17 20.65 -38.20
N THR A 16 10.85 20.54 -38.30
CA THR A 16 9.95 20.43 -37.15
C THR A 16 10.31 19.14 -36.43
N ARG A 17 11.20 19.27 -35.45
CA ARG A 17 11.52 18.23 -34.45
C ARG A 17 10.20 17.82 -33.80
N ARG A 18 9.62 16.70 -34.24
CA ARG A 18 8.51 16.05 -33.54
C ARG A 18 8.92 15.90 -32.07
N PRO A 19 8.12 16.34 -31.09
CA PRO A 19 8.37 15.96 -29.71
C PRO A 19 8.30 14.43 -29.66
N SER A 20 9.41 13.81 -29.27
CA SER A 20 9.48 12.37 -29.01
C SER A 20 8.45 12.04 -27.94
N GLN A 21 7.31 11.48 -28.33
CA GLN A 21 6.38 10.87 -27.38
C GLN A 21 7.16 9.88 -26.52
N PRO A 22 7.02 9.89 -25.18
CA PRO A 22 7.62 8.86 -24.35
C PRO A 22 6.97 7.53 -24.71
N THR A 23 7.70 6.68 -25.41
CA THR A 23 7.26 5.43 -26.05
C THR A 23 6.78 4.35 -25.06
N ASN A 24 6.67 4.66 -23.77
CA ASN A 24 6.26 3.71 -22.73
C ASN A 24 5.15 4.25 -21.80
N GLN A 25 4.39 5.28 -22.18
CA GLN A 25 3.24 5.71 -21.36
C GLN A 25 2.22 4.57 -21.20
N ILE A 26 1.56 4.52 -20.04
CA ILE A 26 0.48 3.54 -19.83
C ILE A 26 -0.72 3.90 -20.72
N THR A 27 -1.23 2.94 -21.48
CA THR A 27 -2.41 3.12 -22.36
C THR A 27 -3.71 2.62 -21.71
N ASN A 28 -3.59 1.67 -20.77
CA ASN A 28 -4.72 1.02 -20.10
C ASN A 28 -4.62 1.20 -18.57
N ALA A 29 -4.68 2.44 -18.10
CA ALA A 29 -4.69 2.73 -16.68
C ALA A 29 -5.93 2.09 -16.01
N ARG A 30 -5.71 1.33 -14.94
CA ARG A 30 -6.77 0.67 -14.15
C ARG A 30 -6.32 0.46 -12.70
N PRO A 31 -7.25 0.36 -11.73
CA PRO A 31 -6.91 -0.09 -10.37
C PRO A 31 -6.14 -1.41 -10.39
N GLY A 32 -5.16 -1.54 -9.50
CA GLY A 32 -4.28 -2.69 -9.39
C GLY A 32 -3.12 -2.71 -10.40
N LEU A 33 -3.10 -1.84 -11.41
CA LEU A 33 -1.98 -1.77 -12.35
C LEU A 33 -0.70 -1.32 -11.63
N ILE A 34 0.39 -2.06 -11.87
CA ILE A 34 1.73 -1.66 -11.43
C ILE A 34 2.41 -0.89 -12.55
N ALA A 35 2.84 0.32 -12.25
CA ALA A 35 3.48 1.23 -13.19
C ALA A 35 4.75 1.84 -12.59
N PHE A 36 5.51 2.56 -13.41
CA PHE A 36 6.60 3.40 -12.96
C PHE A 36 6.18 4.87 -12.96
N LEU A 37 6.47 5.55 -11.85
CA LEU A 37 6.57 7.00 -11.78
C LEU A 37 8.00 7.41 -12.16
N PRO A 38 8.21 8.05 -13.32
CA PRO A 38 9.51 8.59 -13.70
C PRO A 38 9.97 9.67 -12.72
N ASN A 39 11.28 9.75 -12.46
CA ASN A 39 11.84 10.81 -11.62
C ASN A 39 11.47 12.23 -12.09
N THR A 40 11.35 12.42 -13.40
CA THR A 40 10.99 13.71 -14.02
C THR A 40 9.57 14.15 -13.71
N ALA A 41 8.70 13.22 -13.32
CA ALA A 41 7.31 13.46 -12.99
C ALA A 41 7.05 13.50 -11.47
N VAL A 42 8.09 13.53 -10.64
CA VAL A 42 7.96 13.73 -9.20
C VAL A 42 7.65 15.21 -8.95
N ILE A 43 6.38 15.52 -8.67
CA ILE A 43 5.82 16.88 -8.76
C ILE A 43 6.28 17.76 -7.60
N ASP A 44 6.33 17.26 -6.36
CA ASP A 44 6.69 18.06 -5.18
C ASP A 44 7.01 17.17 -3.96
N ARG A 45 7.96 17.61 -3.10
CA ARG A 45 8.20 17.03 -1.78
C ARG A 45 7.00 17.20 -0.85
N GLN A 46 6.15 18.22 -1.01
CA GLN A 46 4.97 18.37 -0.14
C GLN A 46 3.87 17.36 -0.45
N SER A 47 3.63 17.05 -1.74
CA SER A 47 2.60 16.11 -2.15
C SER A 47 3.09 14.66 -2.20
N GLN A 48 4.41 14.44 -2.35
CA GLN A 48 5.05 13.13 -2.44
C GLN A 48 6.31 13.04 -1.55
N PRO A 49 6.25 13.32 -0.24
CA PRO A 49 7.46 13.44 0.59
C PRO A 49 8.27 12.14 0.74
N TRP A 50 7.68 10.98 0.43
CA TRP A 50 8.33 9.66 0.40
C TRP A 50 8.89 9.26 -0.97
N VAL A 51 8.63 10.05 -2.03
CA VAL A 51 9.15 9.80 -3.37
C VAL A 51 10.32 10.75 -3.63
N SER A 52 11.53 10.19 -3.70
CA SER A 52 12.73 10.97 -3.97
C SER A 52 13.01 11.04 -5.47
N ALA A 53 12.99 12.23 -6.05
CA ALA A 53 13.42 12.45 -7.43
C ALA A 53 14.90 12.04 -7.70
N ARG A 54 15.69 11.74 -6.65
CA ARG A 54 17.10 11.35 -6.75
C ARG A 54 17.31 9.84 -6.90
N THR A 55 16.31 9.00 -6.61
CA THR A 55 16.51 7.54 -6.45
C THR A 55 16.16 6.69 -7.67
N GLY A 56 15.72 7.31 -8.77
CA GLY A 56 15.33 6.57 -9.99
C GLY A 56 13.83 6.39 -10.08
N ASN A 57 13.34 5.83 -11.19
CA ASN A 57 11.92 5.55 -11.37
C ASN A 57 11.35 4.74 -10.21
N HIS A 58 10.17 5.13 -9.74
CA HIS A 58 9.54 4.54 -8.57
C HIS A 58 8.42 3.60 -8.99
N PRO A 59 8.44 2.32 -8.59
CA PRO A 59 7.31 1.45 -8.82
C PRO A 59 6.13 1.90 -7.95
N VAL A 60 4.96 1.96 -8.56
CA VAL A 60 3.70 2.39 -7.93
C VAL A 60 2.57 1.46 -8.31
N CYS A 61 1.58 1.32 -7.43
CA CYS A 61 0.33 0.62 -7.70
C CYS A 61 -0.80 1.66 -7.82
N ILE A 62 -1.58 1.60 -8.89
CA ILE A 62 -2.79 2.42 -9.03
C ILE A 62 -3.84 1.88 -8.06
N LEU A 63 -4.28 2.71 -7.12
CA LEU A 63 -5.35 2.39 -6.17
C LEU A 63 -6.73 2.65 -6.79
N GLY A 64 -6.87 3.78 -7.48
CA GLY A 64 -8.13 4.22 -8.08
C GLY A 64 -7.92 5.28 -9.15
N LEU A 65 -8.98 5.60 -9.88
CA LEU A 65 -8.97 6.52 -11.00
C LEU A 65 -10.02 7.62 -10.83
N LEU A 66 -9.61 8.85 -11.10
CA LEU A 66 -10.41 10.07 -11.04
C LEU A 66 -10.47 10.72 -12.42
N ASP A 67 -11.37 11.68 -12.59
CA ASP A 67 -11.47 12.52 -13.79
C ASP A 67 -11.56 11.69 -15.09
N ASN A 68 -12.39 10.64 -15.08
CA ASN A 68 -12.53 9.69 -16.19
C ASN A 68 -11.21 9.01 -16.59
N GLY A 69 -10.35 8.72 -15.62
CA GLY A 69 -9.05 8.05 -15.84
C GLY A 69 -7.91 9.00 -16.20
N ARG A 70 -8.10 10.32 -16.12
CA ARG A 70 -7.03 11.30 -16.35
C ARG A 70 -6.10 11.46 -15.15
N THR A 71 -6.61 11.18 -13.95
CA THR A 71 -5.87 11.27 -12.69
C THR A 71 -5.89 9.90 -12.01
N ALA A 72 -4.73 9.42 -11.58
CA ALA A 72 -4.60 8.21 -10.79
C ALA A 72 -4.25 8.55 -9.34
N CYS A 73 -4.87 7.84 -8.41
CA CYS A 73 -4.39 7.74 -7.05
C CYS A 73 -3.43 6.55 -6.97
N CYS A 74 -2.18 6.78 -6.60
CA CYS A 74 -1.13 5.77 -6.61
C CYS A 74 -0.53 5.57 -5.22
N ALA A 75 -0.34 4.32 -4.81
CA ALA A 75 0.49 3.96 -3.65
C ALA A 75 1.90 3.61 -4.09
N GLN A 76 2.89 4.01 -3.30
CA GLN A 76 4.27 3.59 -3.52
C GLN A 76 4.43 2.08 -3.28
N LEU A 77 5.14 1.40 -4.18
CA LEU A 77 5.67 0.06 -3.91
C LEU A 77 7.05 0.18 -3.27
N THR A 78 7.27 -0.61 -2.21
CA THR A 78 8.56 -0.65 -1.51
C THR A 78 9.10 -2.08 -1.42
N SER A 79 10.41 -2.18 -1.29
CA SER A 79 11.12 -3.40 -0.92
C SER A 79 12.04 -3.10 0.26
N PHE A 80 12.33 -4.10 1.08
CA PHE A 80 13.32 -3.97 2.16
C PHE A 80 14.66 -4.63 1.83
N GLY A 81 14.91 -4.85 0.53
CA GLY A 81 16.15 -5.48 0.05
C GLY A 81 16.24 -6.91 0.53
N ASP A 82 17.29 -7.22 1.28
CA ASP A 82 17.53 -8.55 1.85
C ASP A 82 16.81 -8.76 3.20
N SER A 83 16.15 -7.72 3.72
CA SER A 83 15.33 -7.79 4.93
C SER A 83 13.87 -8.06 4.59
N THR A 84 13.15 -8.67 5.51
CA THR A 84 11.68 -8.75 5.50
C THR A 84 11.04 -7.73 6.44
N LEU A 85 9.73 -7.53 6.34
CA LEU A 85 8.97 -6.71 7.27
C LEU A 85 9.19 -7.15 8.73
N GLU A 86 9.21 -8.45 8.99
CA GLU A 86 9.45 -9.06 10.30
C GLU A 86 10.84 -8.73 10.84
N THR A 87 11.87 -8.84 9.99
CA THR A 87 13.24 -8.50 10.41
C THR A 87 13.43 -6.99 10.63
N LYS A 88 12.68 -6.16 9.91
CA LYS A 88 12.72 -4.69 10.03
C LYS A 88 11.97 -4.19 11.26
N TYR A 89 10.88 -4.86 11.64
CA TYR A 89 10.03 -4.52 12.76
C TYR A 89 9.99 -5.68 13.76
N GLN A 90 11.03 -5.80 14.58
CA GLN A 90 11.21 -6.94 15.49
C GLN A 90 10.20 -6.96 16.66
N SER A 91 9.66 -5.79 17.04
CA SER A 91 8.63 -5.72 18.08
C SER A 91 7.30 -6.24 17.53
N SER A 92 6.70 -7.23 18.22
CA SER A 92 5.41 -7.83 17.84
C SER A 92 4.29 -6.80 17.67
N SER A 93 4.25 -5.76 18.50
CA SER A 93 3.23 -4.70 18.40
C SER A 93 3.46 -3.79 17.19
N ALA A 94 4.71 -3.41 16.93
CA ALA A 94 5.06 -2.62 15.76
C ALA A 94 4.85 -3.41 14.46
N LEU A 95 5.20 -4.69 14.45
CA LEU A 95 5.00 -5.59 13.31
C LEU A 95 3.52 -5.72 12.96
N ALA A 96 2.65 -5.95 13.95
CA ALA A 96 1.21 -6.08 13.74
C ALA A 96 0.59 -4.83 13.10
N VAL A 97 1.04 -3.64 13.51
CA VAL A 97 0.66 -2.36 12.89
C VAL A 97 1.17 -2.28 11.45
N MET A 98 2.45 -2.58 11.23
CA MET A 98 3.06 -2.49 9.90
C MET A 98 2.48 -3.50 8.91
N GLN A 99 2.04 -4.67 9.37
CA GLN A 99 1.36 -5.68 8.54
C GLN A 99 -0.01 -5.24 8.02
N GLN A 100 -0.64 -4.24 8.66
CA GLN A 100 -1.87 -3.62 8.17
C GLN A 100 -1.61 -2.52 7.12
N ILE A 101 -0.40 -1.95 7.12
CA ILE A 101 0.00 -0.82 6.25
C ILE A 101 0.76 -1.31 5.01
N TYR A 102 1.62 -2.31 5.18
CA TYR A 102 2.44 -2.88 4.11
C TYR A 102 1.85 -4.21 3.66
N LEU A 103 1.06 -4.17 2.58
CA LEU A 103 0.47 -5.37 2.01
C LEU A 103 1.48 -6.06 1.08
N PRO A 104 1.97 -7.27 1.42
CA PRO A 104 2.92 -7.97 0.57
C PRO A 104 2.28 -8.43 -0.74
N ILE A 105 3.04 -8.34 -1.82
CA ILE A 105 2.72 -9.00 -3.09
C ILE A 105 3.46 -10.36 -3.11
N GLN A 106 2.80 -11.39 -3.65
CA GLN A 106 3.34 -12.73 -3.74
C GLN A 106 4.72 -12.73 -4.41
N HIS A 107 5.67 -13.40 -3.76
CA HIS A 107 7.06 -13.53 -4.19
C HIS A 107 7.50 -14.97 -3.97
N ALA A 108 8.20 -15.54 -4.95
CA ALA A 108 8.56 -16.96 -5.00
C ALA A 108 9.29 -17.48 -3.76
N LYS A 109 10.14 -16.64 -3.15
CA LYS A 109 11.04 -17.05 -2.06
C LYS A 109 10.61 -16.53 -0.69
N SER A 110 9.46 -15.87 -0.58
CA SER A 110 9.00 -15.30 0.69
C SER A 110 7.77 -16.03 1.22
N THR A 111 7.81 -16.34 2.52
CA THR A 111 6.63 -16.71 3.28
C THR A 111 6.14 -15.51 4.08
N TYR A 112 4.82 -15.38 4.22
CA TYR A 112 4.19 -14.28 4.94
C TYR A 112 3.28 -14.83 6.04
N PRO A 113 3.83 -15.55 7.04
CA PRO A 113 3.05 -16.39 7.95
C PRO A 113 2.05 -15.63 8.84
N ARG A 114 2.10 -14.30 8.84
CA ARG A 114 1.25 -13.42 9.66
C ARG A 114 0.69 -12.23 8.89
N ALA A 115 0.89 -12.17 7.57
CA ALA A 115 0.29 -11.08 6.80
C ALA A 115 -1.23 -11.28 6.71
N PRO A 116 -2.04 -10.26 7.02
CA PRO A 116 -3.50 -10.37 6.96
C PRO A 116 -3.99 -10.63 5.54
N SER A 117 -3.22 -10.21 4.53
CA SER A 117 -3.48 -10.49 3.14
C SER A 117 -2.18 -10.48 2.35
N VAL A 118 -2.03 -11.46 1.45
CA VAL A 118 -1.01 -11.46 0.40
C VAL A 118 -1.71 -11.16 -0.92
N LEU A 119 -1.25 -10.13 -1.61
CA LEU A 119 -1.74 -9.71 -2.90
C LEU A 119 -1.11 -10.56 -4.00
N ARG A 120 -1.85 -10.85 -5.06
CA ARG A 120 -1.43 -11.69 -6.19
C ARG A 120 -1.49 -10.88 -7.46
N LEU A 121 -0.54 -11.15 -8.35
CA LEU A 121 -0.56 -10.60 -9.70
C LEU A 121 -1.48 -11.44 -10.59
N ASP A 122 -1.96 -10.84 -11.67
CA ASP A 122 -2.63 -11.54 -12.76
C ASP A 122 -1.81 -12.74 -13.25
N ASN A 123 -2.50 -13.75 -13.80
CA ASN A 123 -1.89 -14.95 -14.37
C ASN A 123 -0.96 -15.72 -13.41
N ASN A 124 -1.18 -15.61 -12.09
CA ASN A 124 -0.34 -16.22 -11.06
C ASN A 124 1.14 -15.83 -11.15
N GLN A 125 1.44 -14.66 -11.74
CA GLN A 125 2.79 -14.13 -11.72
C GLN A 125 3.21 -13.78 -10.31
N GLN A 126 4.51 -13.77 -10.08
CA GLN A 126 5.10 -13.42 -8.80
C GLN A 126 6.11 -12.31 -8.99
N MET A 127 6.24 -11.45 -7.99
CA MET A 127 7.29 -10.44 -7.98
C MET A 127 8.66 -11.13 -7.93
N VAL A 128 9.65 -10.58 -8.65
CA VAL A 128 11.04 -11.08 -8.61
C VAL A 128 11.71 -10.75 -7.27
N LYS A 129 11.30 -9.64 -6.64
CA LYS A 129 11.78 -9.20 -5.34
C LYS A 129 10.61 -9.09 -4.37
N GLN A 130 10.88 -9.29 -3.09
CA GLN A 130 9.90 -9.02 -2.05
C GLN A 130 9.44 -7.57 -2.13
N THR A 131 8.14 -7.38 -2.38
CA THR A 131 7.55 -6.07 -2.65
C THR A 131 6.27 -5.91 -1.84
N TYR A 132 6.05 -4.71 -1.33
CA TYR A 132 4.89 -4.35 -0.53
C TYR A 132 4.22 -3.11 -1.12
N VAL A 133 2.89 -3.10 -1.14
CA VAL A 133 2.10 -1.88 -1.33
C VAL A 133 2.09 -1.14 0.00
N ASN A 134 2.59 0.10 0.03
CA ASN A 134 2.47 0.96 1.21
C ASN A 134 1.15 1.72 1.16
N THR A 135 0.12 1.20 1.83
CA THR A 135 -1.24 1.77 1.77
C THR A 135 -1.37 3.10 2.49
N ALA A 136 -0.39 3.51 3.31
CA ALA A 136 -0.37 4.81 3.97
C ALA A 136 0.29 5.93 3.13
N ALA A 137 1.06 5.58 2.10
CA ALA A 137 1.86 6.50 1.32
C ALA A 137 1.35 6.61 -0.13
N TRP A 138 0.20 7.29 -0.29
CA TRP A 138 -0.42 7.49 -1.60
C TRP A 138 -0.43 8.95 -2.06
N PHE A 139 -0.55 9.18 -3.36
CA PHE A 139 -0.59 10.50 -3.95
C PHE A 139 -1.40 10.50 -5.25
N MET A 140 -1.82 11.69 -5.70
CA MET A 140 -2.48 11.86 -6.99
C MET A 140 -1.50 12.29 -8.07
N ILE A 141 -1.68 11.78 -9.28
CA ILE A 141 -0.86 12.14 -10.43
C ILE A 141 -1.64 11.96 -11.73
N LYS A 142 -1.31 12.73 -12.77
CA LYS A 142 -1.88 12.52 -14.10
C LYS A 142 -1.45 11.17 -14.64
N THR A 143 -2.37 10.40 -15.23
CA THR A 143 -2.07 9.07 -15.78
C THR A 143 -1.05 9.11 -16.91
N THR A 144 -0.98 10.21 -17.65
CA THR A 144 0.01 10.45 -18.73
C THR A 144 1.46 10.53 -18.23
N GLU A 145 1.66 10.77 -16.94
CA GLU A 145 3.00 10.82 -16.32
C GLU A 145 3.50 9.43 -15.93
N LEU A 146 2.64 8.42 -15.96
CA LEU A 146 2.99 7.05 -15.61
C LEU A 146 3.48 6.27 -16.82
N THR A 147 4.46 5.40 -16.58
CA THR A 147 5.07 4.55 -17.61
C THR A 147 4.84 3.07 -17.31
N SER A 148 4.65 2.27 -18.35
CA SER A 148 4.42 0.84 -18.24
C SER A 148 5.68 0.12 -17.77
N MET A 149 5.49 -0.92 -16.95
CA MET A 149 6.56 -1.77 -16.49
C MET A 149 6.69 -2.99 -17.42
N ARG A 150 7.76 -3.03 -18.22
CA ARG A 150 7.98 -4.07 -19.24
C ARG A 150 8.02 -5.51 -18.70
N SER A 151 8.39 -5.69 -17.44
CA SER A 151 8.62 -7.02 -16.85
C SER A 151 7.39 -7.66 -16.22
N ILE A 152 6.30 -6.91 -16.03
CA ILE A 152 5.05 -7.45 -15.47
C ILE A 152 3.93 -7.12 -16.43
N ASN A 153 3.52 -8.13 -17.19
CA ASN A 153 2.38 -8.06 -18.09
C ASN A 153 1.09 -8.22 -17.28
N GLY A 154 0.75 -7.22 -16.47
CA GLY A 154 -0.45 -7.28 -15.65
C GLY A 154 -0.45 -6.36 -14.43
N GLY A 155 -1.57 -6.39 -13.71
CA GLY A 155 -1.70 -5.76 -12.41
C GLY A 155 -1.91 -6.81 -11.33
N LEU A 156 -2.44 -6.37 -10.20
CA LEU A 156 -3.06 -7.23 -9.22
C LEU A 156 -4.31 -7.90 -9.81
N ASP A 157 -4.57 -9.15 -9.43
CA ASP A 157 -5.84 -9.82 -9.74
C ASP A 157 -7.01 -9.14 -9.04
N THR A 158 -8.24 -9.36 -9.54
CA THR A 158 -9.45 -8.70 -9.00
C THR A 158 -9.62 -8.95 -7.50
N THR A 159 -9.40 -10.18 -7.03
CA THR A 159 -9.50 -10.52 -5.60
C THR A 159 -8.49 -9.75 -4.74
N SER A 160 -7.29 -9.48 -5.27
CA SER A 160 -6.26 -8.71 -4.59
C SER A 160 -6.54 -7.21 -4.63
N ILE A 161 -7.17 -6.72 -5.71
CA ILE A 161 -7.70 -5.35 -5.77
C ILE A 161 -8.75 -5.15 -4.67
N ASP A 162 -9.69 -6.09 -4.51
CA ASP A 162 -10.73 -6.00 -3.47
C ASP A 162 -10.11 -5.98 -2.06
N LYS A 163 -9.10 -6.84 -1.79
CA LYS A 163 -8.36 -6.85 -0.53
C LYS A 163 -7.64 -5.52 -0.27
N LEU A 164 -7.00 -4.96 -1.31
CA LEU A 164 -6.30 -3.68 -1.23
C LEU A 164 -7.28 -2.53 -0.94
N HIS A 165 -8.42 -2.49 -1.63
CA HIS A 165 -9.47 -1.49 -1.40
C HIS A 165 -10.07 -1.63 -0.01
N HIS A 166 -10.31 -2.85 0.47
CA HIS A 166 -10.79 -3.08 1.83
C HIS A 166 -9.79 -2.58 2.87
N ALA A 167 -8.50 -2.88 2.72
CA ALA A 167 -7.46 -2.40 3.64
C ALA A 167 -7.40 -0.85 3.64
N LEU A 168 -7.52 -0.23 2.47
CA LEU A 168 -7.55 1.22 2.34
C LEU A 168 -8.82 1.83 2.98
N GLU A 169 -9.96 1.17 2.87
CA GLU A 169 -11.20 1.57 3.53
C GLU A 169 -11.06 1.56 5.05
N GLN A 170 -10.50 0.49 5.62
CA GLN A 170 -10.21 0.40 7.05
C GLN A 170 -9.27 1.53 7.50
N LEU A 171 -8.26 1.81 6.69
CA LEU A 171 -7.29 2.87 6.97
C LEU A 171 -7.93 4.27 6.95
N VAL A 172 -8.72 4.58 5.92
CA VAL A 172 -9.41 5.86 5.77
C VAL A 172 -10.49 6.07 6.83
N LYS A 173 -11.14 5.00 7.31
CA LYS A 173 -12.09 5.04 8.44
C LYS A 173 -11.41 5.14 9.81
N GLY A 174 -10.08 5.12 9.88
CA GLY A 174 -9.33 5.15 11.14
C GLY A 174 -9.44 3.85 11.95
N GLN A 175 -9.81 2.74 11.30
CA GLN A 175 -9.92 1.41 11.91
C GLN A 175 -8.56 0.68 11.93
N THR A 176 -7.64 1.10 11.06
CA THR A 176 -6.23 0.68 11.08
C THR A 176 -5.43 1.56 12.02
N SER A 177 -4.69 0.94 12.95
CA SER A 177 -3.75 1.67 13.81
C SER A 177 -2.60 2.22 12.96
N MET A 178 -2.25 3.49 13.15
CA MET A 178 -1.10 4.11 12.49
C MET A 178 0.07 4.25 13.47
N PRO A 179 1.33 4.09 13.01
CA PRO A 179 2.48 4.38 13.85
C PRO A 179 2.43 5.82 14.33
N VAL A 180 2.85 6.04 15.58
CA VAL A 180 2.93 7.38 16.16
C VAL A 180 3.81 8.25 15.28
N ARG A 181 3.26 9.39 14.83
CA ARG A 181 4.00 10.35 14.02
C ARG A 181 5.18 10.89 14.83
N THR A 182 6.39 10.75 14.29
CA THR A 182 7.55 11.48 14.79
C THR A 182 7.68 12.81 14.04
N PRO A 183 8.28 13.86 14.65
CA PRO A 183 8.53 15.13 13.95
C PRO A 183 9.35 14.96 12.66
N SER A 184 10.20 13.94 12.61
CA SER A 184 11.02 13.57 11.44
C SER A 184 10.27 12.76 10.37
N SER A 185 9.07 12.26 10.65
CA SER A 185 8.30 11.46 9.69
C SER A 185 7.59 12.37 8.68
N PRO A 186 7.65 12.06 7.38
CA PRO A 186 6.94 12.83 6.37
C PRO A 186 5.41 12.79 6.60
N LEU A 187 4.73 13.89 6.27
CA LEU A 187 3.28 14.00 6.38
C LEU A 187 2.58 13.09 5.38
N MET A 188 1.98 12.00 5.86
CA MET A 188 1.07 11.13 5.09
C MET A 188 -0.23 11.84 4.71
N PRO A 189 -0.91 11.43 3.62
CA PRO A 189 -2.13 12.10 3.15
C PRO A 189 -3.25 12.11 4.20
N LEU A 190 -3.33 11.04 5.00
CA LEU A 190 -4.26 10.89 6.12
C LEU A 190 -4.16 12.00 7.17
N HIS A 191 -3.02 12.68 7.27
CA HIS A 191 -2.83 13.76 8.24
C HIS A 191 -3.40 15.10 7.75
N CYS A 192 -3.62 15.26 6.45
CA CYS A 192 -3.95 16.56 5.86
C CYS A 192 -5.46 16.84 5.89
N ARG A 193 -6.29 15.79 5.80
CA ARG A 193 -7.76 15.88 5.83
C ARG A 193 -8.38 14.50 6.04
N LYS A 194 -9.71 14.48 6.24
CA LYS A 194 -10.50 13.26 6.12
C LYS A 194 -10.63 12.86 4.65
N TRP A 195 -10.47 11.57 4.38
CA TRP A 195 -10.57 10.99 3.04
C TRP A 195 -11.79 10.07 2.95
N THR A 196 -12.20 9.74 1.74
CA THR A 196 -13.17 8.70 1.39
C THR A 196 -12.62 7.86 0.24
N LEU A 197 -13.18 6.67 0.00
CA LEU A 197 -12.78 5.86 -1.16
C LEU A 197 -13.05 6.60 -2.49
N THR A 198 -14.15 7.35 -2.56
CA THR A 198 -14.51 8.16 -3.73
C THR A 198 -13.45 9.23 -4.02
N ASP A 199 -12.89 9.88 -2.99
CA ASP A 199 -11.79 10.84 -3.16
C ASP A 199 -10.53 10.20 -3.76
N LEU A 200 -10.40 8.88 -3.69
CA LEU A 200 -9.28 8.11 -4.23
C LEU A 200 -9.60 7.51 -5.60
N GLY A 201 -10.78 7.80 -6.15
CA GLY A 201 -11.24 7.21 -7.42
C GLY A 201 -11.61 5.74 -7.29
N ILE A 202 -12.02 5.31 -6.09
CA ILE A 202 -12.47 3.96 -5.79
C ILE A 202 -13.98 4.03 -5.58
N SER A 203 -14.72 3.42 -6.50
CA SER A 203 -16.16 3.29 -6.33
C SER A 203 -16.43 2.45 -5.08
N PRO A 204 -17.27 2.92 -4.14
CA PRO A 204 -17.69 2.07 -3.04
C PRO A 204 -18.33 0.81 -3.64
N ALA A 205 -17.98 -0.36 -3.10
CA ALA A 205 -18.69 -1.58 -3.46
C ALA A 205 -20.18 -1.31 -3.24
N SER A 206 -20.97 -1.44 -4.31
CA SER A 206 -22.41 -1.34 -4.20
C SER A 206 -22.84 -2.22 -3.03
N PRO A 207 -23.63 -1.71 -2.07
CA PRO A 207 -24.11 -2.57 -1.01
C PRO A 207 -24.73 -3.80 -1.67
N PRO A 208 -24.49 -5.02 -1.17
CA PRO A 208 -25.12 -6.21 -1.73
C PRO A 208 -26.60 -5.88 -1.87
N ASN A 209 -27.16 -6.15 -3.04
CA ASN A 209 -28.55 -5.83 -3.34
C ASN A 209 -29.41 -6.83 -2.54
N LEU A 210 -29.46 -6.61 -1.22
CA LEU A 210 -30.11 -7.48 -0.28
C LEU A 210 -31.59 -7.34 -0.56
N THR A 211 -32.23 -8.47 -0.86
CA THR A 211 -33.68 -8.49 -1.04
C THR A 211 -34.34 -7.98 0.25
N PRO A 212 -35.55 -7.41 0.18
CA PRO A 212 -36.28 -6.96 1.36
C PRO A 212 -36.36 -8.03 2.47
N VAL A 213 -36.42 -9.30 2.08
CA VAL A 213 -36.42 -10.46 2.97
C VAL A 213 -35.08 -10.62 3.70
N GLN A 214 -33.94 -10.50 3.00
CA GLN A 214 -32.61 -10.57 3.60
C GLN A 214 -32.35 -9.38 4.55
N LYS A 215 -32.82 -8.19 4.19
CA LYS A 215 -32.75 -7.01 5.08
C LYS A 215 -33.55 -7.22 6.37
N ALA A 216 -34.77 -7.77 6.26
CA ALA A 216 -35.61 -8.09 7.41
C ALA A 216 -34.97 -9.15 8.32
N GLN A 217 -34.36 -10.19 7.75
CA GLN A 217 -33.65 -11.23 8.52
C GLN A 217 -32.43 -10.67 9.27
N ILE A 218 -31.63 -9.82 8.62
CA ILE A 218 -30.48 -9.16 9.27
C ILE A 218 -30.94 -8.25 10.40
N HIS A 219 -32.00 -7.45 10.19
CA HIS A 219 -32.58 -6.62 11.25
C HIS A 219 -33.10 -7.46 12.43
N GLN A 220 -33.75 -8.59 12.15
CA GLN A 220 -34.27 -9.48 13.19
C GLN A 220 -33.14 -10.16 13.98
N GLN A 221 -32.03 -10.54 13.33
CA GLN A 221 -30.85 -11.09 14.00
C GLN A 221 -30.10 -10.03 14.83
N LEU A 222 -29.97 -8.80 14.32
CA LEU A 222 -29.37 -7.69 15.07
C LEU A 222 -30.22 -7.28 16.28
N ALA A 223 -31.54 -7.30 16.15
CA ALA A 223 -32.46 -7.07 17.26
C ALA A 223 -32.34 -8.17 18.33
N LYS A 224 -32.30 -9.45 17.94
CA LYS A 224 -32.07 -10.57 18.87
C LYS A 224 -30.72 -10.46 19.58
N LYS A 225 -29.67 -10.02 18.88
CA LYS A 225 -28.33 -9.83 19.47
C LYS A 225 -28.29 -8.66 20.47
N LYS A 226 -29.06 -7.58 20.23
CA LYS A 226 -29.24 -6.48 21.20
C LYS A 226 -30.03 -6.92 22.44
N MET A 227 -31.05 -7.76 22.28
CA MET A 227 -31.83 -8.28 23.42
C MET A 227 -30.99 -9.20 24.33
N ASN A 228 -30.11 -10.03 23.76
CA ASN A 228 -29.22 -10.89 24.55
C ASN A 228 -28.09 -10.12 25.26
N ALA A 229 -27.72 -8.92 24.81
CA ALA A 229 -26.75 -8.07 25.48
C ALA A 229 -27.35 -7.27 26.66
N ALA A 230 -28.67 -7.09 26.67
CA ALA A 230 -29.39 -6.41 27.75
C ALA A 230 -29.75 -7.34 28.93
N ALA A 231 -29.62 -8.66 28.77
CA ALA A 231 -29.87 -9.64 29.81
C ALA A 231 -28.56 -10.08 30.50
N LYS A 232 -27.92 -9.18 31.24
CA LYS A 232 -27.04 -9.60 32.36
C LYS A 232 -27.91 -9.72 33.61
N PRO A 233 -28.22 -10.92 34.11
CA PRO A 233 -28.85 -11.04 35.41
C PRO A 233 -27.83 -10.63 36.49
N PHE A 234 -28.23 -9.65 37.29
CA PHE A 234 -27.59 -9.28 38.54
C PHE A 234 -27.42 -10.53 39.41
N SER A 235 -26.18 -10.86 39.77
CA SER A 235 -25.90 -11.84 40.82
C SER A 235 -26.28 -11.24 42.19
N PRO A 236 -27.12 -11.88 43.01
CA PRO A 236 -27.44 -11.36 44.34
C PRO A 236 -26.24 -11.49 45.27
N ARG A 237 -25.92 -10.38 45.93
CA ARG A 237 -24.91 -10.25 46.99
C ARG A 237 -25.42 -10.96 48.24
N VAL A 238 -24.85 -12.12 48.56
CA VAL A 238 -25.14 -12.83 49.82
C VAL A 238 -24.20 -12.33 50.92
N SER A 239 -24.79 -12.13 52.09
CA SER A 239 -24.23 -11.56 53.32
C SER A 239 -23.13 -12.40 53.97
N LEU A 240 -22.31 -11.72 54.77
CA LEU A 240 -21.17 -12.18 55.57
C LEU A 240 -21.52 -13.28 56.60
N GLY A 241 -20.62 -14.25 56.74
CA GLY A 241 -20.52 -15.21 57.86
C GLY A 241 -19.11 -15.85 57.88
N PRO A 242 -18.58 -16.30 59.05
CA PRO A 242 -17.13 -16.38 59.30
C PRO A 242 -16.44 -17.72 58.95
N VAL A 243 -15.18 -17.58 58.52
CA VAL A 243 -13.94 -18.42 58.58
C VAL A 243 -14.05 -19.87 59.12
N PRO A 244 -13.41 -20.89 58.47
CA PRO A 244 -12.10 -21.36 58.96
C PRO A 244 -11.04 -21.68 57.88
N THR A 245 -9.86 -21.09 58.09
CA THR A 245 -8.47 -21.61 58.00
C THR A 245 -8.10 -22.85 57.14
N THR A 246 -7.16 -22.59 56.20
CA THR A 246 -5.94 -23.36 55.77
C THR A 246 -6.05 -24.70 54.98
N PRO A 247 -5.00 -25.17 54.25
CA PRO A 247 -3.76 -24.49 53.76
C PRO A 247 -3.36 -24.77 52.28
N LEU A 248 -2.37 -23.97 51.85
CA LEU A 248 -1.33 -24.16 50.82
C LEU A 248 -1.40 -25.35 49.85
N ALA A 249 -1.34 -25.02 48.55
CA ALA A 249 -0.52 -25.75 47.59
C ALA A 249 0.27 -24.75 46.74
N SER A 250 1.59 -24.76 46.91
CA SER A 250 2.55 -24.01 46.12
C SER A 250 2.61 -24.56 44.70
N ILE A 251 2.45 -23.71 43.68
CA ILE A 251 2.90 -24.05 42.33
C ILE A 251 4.16 -23.24 42.05
N SER A 252 5.27 -23.97 42.04
CA SER A 252 6.63 -23.52 41.81
C SER A 252 6.79 -22.89 40.41
N HIS A 253 7.45 -21.74 40.40
CA HIS A 253 7.97 -21.09 39.21
C HIS A 253 9.23 -21.80 38.73
N ASN A 254 9.22 -22.32 37.50
CA ASN A 254 10.46 -22.57 36.76
C ASN A 254 10.65 -21.48 35.69
N VAL A 255 11.29 -20.39 36.11
CA VAL A 255 11.88 -19.39 35.22
C VAL A 255 13.29 -19.85 34.89
N THR A 256 13.51 -20.38 33.67
CA THR A 256 14.87 -20.52 33.15
C THR A 256 15.23 -19.26 32.38
N ARG A 257 16.17 -18.51 32.97
CA ARG A 257 16.69 -17.23 32.52
C ARG A 257 17.86 -17.48 31.57
N CYS A 258 17.71 -17.18 30.28
CA CYS A 258 18.86 -17.04 29.37
C CYS A 258 19.04 -15.56 29.03
N ALA A 259 20.15 -14.99 29.48
CA ALA A 259 20.56 -13.61 29.24
C ALA A 259 21.07 -13.41 27.80
N PRO A 260 20.86 -12.25 27.16
CA PRO A 260 21.64 -11.88 26.00
C PRO A 260 22.89 -11.09 26.39
N SER A 261 24.01 -11.58 25.84
CA SER A 261 25.32 -10.96 25.84
C SER A 261 25.30 -9.60 25.12
N GLN A 262 25.91 -8.61 25.77
CA GLN A 262 26.23 -7.31 25.18
C GLN A 262 27.24 -7.47 24.06
N LYS A 263 26.93 -6.98 22.85
CA LYS A 263 27.95 -6.40 21.97
C LYS A 263 27.48 -5.06 21.42
N ARG A 264 28.38 -4.10 21.59
CA ARG A 264 28.26 -2.67 21.27
C ARG A 264 28.11 -2.43 19.77
N SER A 265 27.50 -1.29 19.51
CA SER A 265 27.42 -0.51 18.26
C SER A 265 28.68 -0.53 17.40
N ASN A 266 28.48 -0.45 16.08
CA ASN A 266 29.22 0.46 15.20
C ASN A 266 28.43 0.77 13.92
N GLY A 267 28.35 2.05 13.58
CA GLY A 267 28.52 2.52 12.20
C GLY A 267 27.34 2.46 11.24
N ILE A 268 26.77 3.64 11.01
CA ILE A 268 26.02 4.05 9.81
C ILE A 268 26.70 3.59 8.52
N VAL A 269 25.95 3.02 7.56
CA VAL A 269 26.12 3.29 6.12
C VAL A 269 24.75 3.29 5.41
N LYS A 270 24.43 4.42 4.78
CA LYS A 270 23.39 4.57 3.76
C LYS A 270 23.80 3.80 2.50
N THR A 271 22.92 2.97 1.94
CA THR A 271 23.04 2.55 0.53
C THR A 271 21.70 2.73 -0.20
N THR A 272 21.55 3.92 -0.77
CA THR A 272 20.67 4.19 -1.90
C THR A 272 21.35 3.73 -3.19
N SER A 273 20.99 2.57 -3.75
CA SER A 273 21.21 2.23 -5.18
C SER A 273 20.91 0.74 -5.47
N SER A 274 19.73 0.39 -5.98
CA SER A 274 19.59 -0.90 -6.70
C SER A 274 18.44 -1.01 -7.73
N TRP A 275 17.83 0.10 -8.16
CA TRP A 275 16.92 0.09 -9.32
C TRP A 275 17.63 0.34 -10.67
N ALA A 276 18.90 0.75 -10.65
CA ALA A 276 19.65 1.14 -11.86
C ALA A 276 20.20 -0.03 -12.71
N ARG A 277 19.92 -1.30 -12.39
CA ARG A 277 20.48 -2.46 -13.14
C ARG A 277 19.46 -3.40 -13.76
N VAL A 278 18.31 -2.89 -14.20
CA VAL A 278 17.36 -3.70 -15.02
C VAL A 278 17.15 -3.09 -16.41
N ALA A 279 17.84 -2.00 -16.76
CA ALA A 279 17.84 -1.45 -18.13
C ALA A 279 19.03 -1.91 -18.99
N ALA A 280 19.88 -2.81 -18.48
CA ALA A 280 21.09 -3.25 -19.18
C ALA A 280 21.30 -4.75 -19.01
N LEU A 281 20.40 -5.57 -19.53
CA LEU A 281 20.73 -6.87 -20.08
C LEU A 281 19.91 -7.03 -21.37
N ALA A 282 20.67 -7.19 -22.45
CA ALA A 282 20.24 -7.31 -23.84
C ALA A 282 19.42 -8.57 -24.10
#